data_AF-A0A1V5SDE0-F1
#
_entry.id   AF-A0A1V5SDE0-F1
#
_cell.length_a   1.000
_cell.length_b   1.000
_cell.length_c   1.000
_cell.angle_alpha   90.00
_cell.angle_beta   90.00
_cell.angle_gamma   90.00
#
_symmetry.space_group_name_H-M   'P 1'
#
loop_
_entity.id
_entity.type
_entity.pdbx_description
1 polymer ?
#
loop_
_entity_poly.entity_id
_entity_poly.type
_entity_poly.pdbx_seq_one_letter_code
_entity_poly.pdbx_strand_id
1 'polypeptide(L)'
;MNFITEASGLLADSTAGSISTKESRALINFLNKKISSDFVRFFAGTAHRHIAVIKDAHGFEALSAKTNPPEDVEGQKIEDVLPNGAGEELLKKLMFDARLLLQDHEINQVRVDLGENPANMIWLWGQGKKPALKPLRELYDLTGGAMVAVREYAKGLGRVAGLTVMEVKEENEDPSVFYDRISKIALDALEEKDFVCIHLHQPDEASRAGDLKSKIFAIEGIDSFVFSKIRKYFERQKEARLLITPCHATLWKMRTAVRDSVPFTVFGKNIMADGVERFSEVTSKTSDLKITKNTELMPFFITKVT
;
A
#
# COMPACT_ATOMS: atom_id res chain seq x y z
N MET A 1 6.78 7.83 5.96
CA MET A 1 8.19 8.03 6.31
C MET A 1 8.99 6.90 5.72
N ASN A 2 10.11 7.19 5.05
CA ASN A 2 11.04 6.15 4.59
C ASN A 2 12.37 6.26 5.33
N PHE A 3 13.11 5.16 5.44
CA PHE A 3 14.57 5.23 5.45
C PHE A 3 15.06 5.41 4.02
N ILE A 4 16.03 6.30 3.84
CA ILE A 4 16.69 6.58 2.55
C ILE A 4 18.20 6.52 2.72
N THR A 5 18.90 6.42 1.59
CA THR A 5 20.34 6.69 1.50
C THR A 5 20.55 8.13 1.03
N GLU A 6 21.17 8.92 1.88
CA GLU A 6 21.80 10.17 1.49
C GLU A 6 23.27 9.91 1.13
N ALA A 7 23.74 10.40 -0.01
CA ALA A 7 25.15 10.35 -0.39
C ALA A 7 25.56 11.64 -1.11
N SER A 8 26.58 12.32 -0.59
CA SER A 8 27.14 13.55 -1.19
C SER A 8 26.09 14.65 -1.43
N GLY A 9 25.12 14.79 -0.51
CA GLY A 9 24.03 15.75 -0.58
C GLY A 9 22.86 15.32 -1.48
N LEU A 10 22.92 14.14 -2.10
CA LEU A 10 21.87 13.60 -2.96
C LEU A 10 21.01 12.57 -2.23
N LEU A 11 19.72 12.49 -2.59
CA LEU A 11 18.90 11.32 -2.26
C LEU A 11 19.28 10.21 -3.21
N ALA A 12 20.20 9.35 -2.79
CA ALA A 12 20.82 8.33 -3.64
C ALA A 12 19.94 7.09 -3.84
N ASP A 13 19.13 6.75 -2.83
CA ASP A 13 18.23 5.60 -2.86
C ASP A 13 17.07 5.79 -1.87
N SER A 14 15.84 5.76 -2.39
CA SER A 14 14.58 5.93 -1.67
C SER A 14 14.19 4.76 -0.77
N THR A 15 14.92 3.64 -0.89
CA THR A 15 14.67 2.35 -0.23
C THR A 15 15.80 1.93 0.71
N ALA A 16 16.88 2.70 0.79
CA ALA A 16 18.08 2.37 1.56
C ALA A 16 18.65 0.98 1.25
N GLY A 17 18.76 0.63 -0.04
CA GLY A 17 19.25 -0.67 -0.49
C GLY A 17 18.29 -1.80 -0.20
N SER A 18 16.98 -1.53 -0.24
CA SER A 18 15.94 -2.47 0.20
C SER A 18 16.23 -3.05 1.60
N ILE A 19 16.61 -2.18 2.55
CA ILE A 19 16.93 -2.55 3.95
C ILE A 19 15.94 -3.57 4.52
N SER A 20 16.45 -4.57 5.24
CA SER A 20 15.60 -5.60 5.81
C SER A 20 14.70 -5.04 6.93
N THR A 21 13.52 -5.64 7.09
CA THR A 21 12.60 -5.29 8.19
C THR A 21 13.24 -5.50 9.57
N LYS A 22 14.22 -6.41 9.71
CA LYS A 22 14.91 -6.67 10.96
C LYS A 22 15.82 -5.49 11.33
N GLU A 23 16.65 -5.04 10.38
CA GLU A 23 17.54 -3.89 10.56
C GLU A 23 16.75 -2.60 10.77
N SER A 24 15.77 -2.33 9.91
CA SER A 24 15.01 -1.09 9.98
C SER A 24 14.21 -0.96 11.28
N ARG A 25 13.69 -2.08 11.83
CA ARG A 25 13.07 -2.09 13.16
C ARG A 25 14.05 -1.72 14.28
N ALA A 26 15.30 -2.19 14.20
CA ALA A 26 16.32 -1.83 15.18
C ALA A 26 16.64 -0.33 15.10
N LEU A 27 16.77 0.22 13.89
CA LEU A 27 16.97 1.66 13.68
C LEU A 27 15.79 2.50 14.20
N ILE A 28 14.53 2.08 13.96
CA ILE A 28 13.35 2.76 14.52
C ILE A 28 13.36 2.75 16.04
N ASN A 29 13.72 1.62 16.67
CA ASN A 29 13.83 1.54 18.12
C ASN A 29 14.92 2.47 18.66
N PHE A 30 16.05 2.59 17.95
CA PHE A 30 17.11 3.52 18.27
C PHE A 30 16.65 4.98 18.14
N LEU A 31 15.98 5.36 17.05
CA LEU A 31 15.42 6.70 16.86
C LEU A 31 14.40 7.04 17.94
N ASN A 32 13.54 6.09 18.34
CA ASN A 32 12.62 6.32 19.45
C ASN A 32 13.37 6.60 20.77
N LYS A 33 14.47 5.91 21.06
CA LYS A 33 15.26 6.17 22.26
C LYS A 33 15.94 7.55 22.27
N LYS A 34 16.22 8.12 21.10
CA LYS A 34 17.02 9.35 20.96
C LYS A 34 16.21 10.61 20.62
N ILE A 35 15.16 10.47 19.81
CA ILE A 35 14.40 11.58 19.23
C ILE A 35 12.94 11.60 19.72
N SER A 36 12.37 10.46 20.13
CA SER A 36 10.95 10.45 20.51
C SER A 36 10.68 11.32 21.73
N SER A 37 9.46 11.83 21.76
CA SER A 37 8.93 12.73 22.79
C SER A 37 7.44 12.47 22.98
N ASP A 38 6.80 13.24 23.85
CA ASP A 38 5.34 13.15 24.01
C ASP A 38 4.56 13.52 22.73
N PHE A 39 5.21 14.26 21.82
CA PHE A 39 4.63 14.77 20.58
C PHE A 39 5.16 14.09 19.31
N VAL A 40 6.29 13.35 19.33
CA VAL A 40 6.78 12.59 18.17
C VAL A 40 7.06 11.14 18.54
N ARG A 41 6.55 10.21 17.75
CA ARG A 41 6.88 8.78 17.87
C ARG A 41 7.00 8.10 16.51
N PHE A 42 7.97 7.20 16.40
CA PHE A 42 8.19 6.39 15.20
C PHE A 42 7.63 4.98 15.39
N PHE A 43 7.00 4.44 14.36
CA PHE A 43 6.46 3.09 14.34
C PHE A 43 7.08 2.32 13.17
N ALA A 44 7.65 1.17 13.50
CA ALA A 44 8.27 0.29 12.52
C ALA A 44 7.19 -0.35 11.65
N GLY A 45 7.34 -0.18 10.35
CA GLY A 45 6.61 -0.92 9.31
C GLY A 45 7.49 -2.01 8.70
N THR A 46 7.44 -2.15 7.39
CA THR A 46 8.15 -3.18 6.62
C THR A 46 9.24 -2.56 5.78
N ALA A 47 10.41 -3.20 5.74
CA ALA A 47 11.60 -2.74 5.03
C ALA A 47 11.89 -1.26 5.32
N HIS A 48 11.97 -0.41 4.29
CA HIS A 48 12.22 1.02 4.42
C HIS A 48 10.99 1.87 4.81
N ARG A 49 9.76 1.32 4.80
CA ARG A 49 8.52 2.11 4.97
C ARG A 49 8.03 2.09 6.41
N HIS A 50 7.87 3.27 6.99
CA HIS A 50 7.57 3.49 8.41
C HIS A 50 6.60 4.65 8.62
N ILE A 51 6.13 4.80 9.85
CA ILE A 51 5.18 5.86 10.24
C ILE A 51 5.82 6.72 11.32
N ALA A 52 5.78 8.04 11.13
CA ALA A 52 6.01 9.01 12.18
C ALA A 52 4.65 9.59 12.60
N VAL A 53 4.34 9.52 13.89
CA VAL A 53 3.15 10.15 14.47
C VAL A 53 3.59 11.41 15.18
N ILE A 54 3.11 12.54 14.68
CA ILE A 54 3.34 13.87 15.27
C ILE A 54 2.01 14.33 15.86
N LYS A 55 1.98 14.58 17.16
CA LYS A 55 0.83 15.20 17.84
C LYS A 55 0.96 16.70 17.67
N ASP A 56 0.03 17.28 16.91
CA ASP A 56 -0.01 18.71 16.65
C ASP A 56 -0.64 19.50 17.82
N ALA A 57 -0.18 19.24 19.05
CA ALA A 57 -0.64 19.94 20.24
C ALA A 57 -0.02 21.35 20.38
N HIS A 58 1.02 21.64 19.61
CA HIS A 58 1.80 22.87 19.70
C HIS A 58 1.71 23.74 18.43
N GLY A 59 0.80 23.43 17.50
CA GLY A 59 0.61 24.21 16.28
C GLY A 59 1.81 24.14 15.33
N PHE A 60 2.41 22.95 15.21
CA PHE A 60 3.55 22.72 14.31
C PHE A 60 3.15 22.75 12.84
N GLU A 61 1.85 22.69 12.51
CA GLU A 61 1.34 22.75 11.15
C GLU A 61 2.01 21.72 10.21
N ALA A 62 2.53 20.61 10.74
CA ALA A 62 3.30 19.63 9.98
C ALA A 62 2.52 19.03 8.80
N LEU A 63 1.18 19.08 8.87
CA LEU A 63 0.29 18.67 7.79
C LEU A 63 0.27 19.64 6.60
N SER A 64 0.58 20.92 6.84
CA SER A 64 0.59 21.99 5.84
C SER A 64 1.85 22.01 4.99
N ALA A 65 2.92 21.31 5.41
CA ALA A 65 4.18 21.26 4.68
C ALA A 65 4.01 20.53 3.35
N LYS A 66 4.57 21.08 2.27
CA LYS A 66 4.67 20.35 1.01
C LYS A 66 5.84 19.38 1.11
N THR A 67 5.58 18.11 0.85
CA THR A 67 6.57 17.04 0.89
C THR A 67 6.61 16.32 -0.46
N ASN A 68 7.76 15.73 -0.78
CA ASN A 68 7.95 14.93 -1.99
C ASN A 68 8.04 13.44 -1.61
N PRO A 69 7.35 12.54 -2.33
CA PRO A 69 7.66 11.11 -2.24
C PRO A 69 9.13 10.88 -2.59
N PRO A 70 9.88 10.10 -1.79
CA PRO A 70 11.32 9.94 -1.98
C PRO A 70 11.66 9.30 -3.34
N GLU A 71 10.81 8.41 -3.84
CA GLU A 71 10.94 7.81 -5.17
C GLU A 71 10.84 8.81 -6.34
N ASP A 72 10.15 9.93 -6.15
CA ASP A 72 9.99 10.96 -7.18
C ASP A 72 11.20 11.91 -7.24
N VAL A 73 12.05 11.91 -6.20
CA VAL A 73 13.19 12.83 -6.03
C VAL A 73 14.53 12.12 -5.89
N GLU A 74 14.60 10.83 -6.23
CA GLU A 74 15.88 10.10 -6.37
C GLU A 74 16.83 10.80 -7.34
N GLY A 75 18.11 10.87 -6.95
CA GLY A 75 19.18 11.54 -7.69
C GLY A 75 19.20 13.07 -7.56
N GLN A 76 18.20 13.69 -6.91
CA GLN A 76 18.16 15.13 -6.70
C GLN A 76 18.92 15.54 -5.43
N LYS A 77 19.39 16.79 -5.38
CA LYS A 77 20.00 17.37 -4.18
C LYS A 77 18.95 17.53 -3.09
N ILE A 78 19.22 16.97 -1.90
CA ILE A 78 18.27 16.97 -0.79
C ILE A 78 17.84 18.40 -0.44
N GLU A 79 18.77 19.34 -0.38
CA GLU A 79 18.51 20.74 -0.04
C GLU A 79 17.43 21.38 -0.91
N ASP A 80 17.33 20.97 -2.18
CA ASP A 80 16.38 21.52 -3.15
C ASP A 80 14.97 20.89 -3.03
N VAL A 81 14.86 19.70 -2.40
CA VAL A 81 13.62 18.90 -2.37
C VAL A 81 13.10 18.60 -0.96
N LEU A 82 13.70 19.19 0.08
CA LEU A 82 13.22 19.11 1.46
C LEU A 82 11.78 19.62 1.60
N PRO A 83 11.07 19.23 2.69
CA PRO A 83 9.77 19.79 3.00
C PRO A 83 9.78 21.32 2.95
N ASN A 84 8.74 21.95 2.42
CA ASN A 84 8.64 23.41 2.38
C ASN A 84 7.27 23.96 2.79
N GLY A 85 7.25 25.22 3.24
CA GLY A 85 6.05 25.91 3.70
C GLY A 85 5.77 25.73 5.20
N ALA A 86 4.53 25.97 5.62
CA ALA A 86 4.15 25.88 7.03
C ALA A 86 4.43 24.47 7.59
N GLY A 87 5.09 24.40 8.75
CA GLY A 87 5.50 23.15 9.40
C GLY A 87 6.76 22.48 8.85
N GLU A 88 7.46 23.10 7.89
CA GLU A 88 8.72 22.57 7.36
C GLU A 88 9.81 22.41 8.43
N GLU A 89 9.87 23.33 9.40
CA GLU A 89 10.96 23.40 10.38
C GLU A 89 11.05 22.13 11.22
N LEU A 90 9.89 21.66 11.74
CA LEU A 90 9.83 20.43 12.51
C LEU A 90 10.23 19.22 11.67
N LEU A 91 9.73 19.12 10.43
CA LEU A 91 10.02 18.00 9.55
C LEU A 91 11.52 17.95 9.21
N LYS A 92 12.09 19.09 8.78
CA LYS A 92 13.52 19.21 8.48
C LYS A 92 14.36 18.88 9.71
N LYS A 93 14.00 19.39 10.88
CA LYS A 93 14.70 19.11 12.14
C LYS A 93 14.74 17.61 12.43
N LEU A 94 13.59 16.91 12.38
CA LEU A 94 13.53 15.47 12.61
C LEU A 94 14.36 14.68 11.58
N MET A 95 14.33 15.10 10.32
CA MET A 95 15.09 14.46 9.24
C MET A 95 16.60 14.60 9.43
N PHE A 96 17.08 15.81 9.78
CA PHE A 96 18.50 16.06 10.03
C PHE A 96 19.00 15.47 11.36
N ASP A 97 18.21 15.54 12.43
CA ASP A 97 18.55 14.90 13.71
C ASP A 97 18.71 13.38 13.52
N ALA A 98 17.80 12.75 12.77
CA ALA A 98 17.93 11.34 12.43
C ALA A 98 19.18 11.07 11.59
N ARG A 99 19.51 11.93 10.62
CA ARG A 99 20.72 11.78 9.81
C ARG A 99 21.99 11.74 10.66
N LEU A 100 22.14 12.70 11.56
CA LEU A 100 23.28 12.79 12.48
C LEU A 100 23.41 11.54 13.36
N LEU A 101 22.29 10.95 13.77
CA LEU A 101 22.27 9.76 14.63
C LEU A 101 22.50 8.45 13.84
N LEU A 102 22.06 8.38 12.59
CA LEU A 102 22.07 7.16 11.80
C LEU A 102 23.37 6.96 11.01
N GLN A 103 24.05 8.02 10.59
CA GLN A 103 25.28 7.91 9.77
C GLN A 103 26.36 7.02 10.42
N ASP A 104 26.50 7.08 11.75
CA ASP A 104 27.52 6.36 12.51
C ASP A 104 26.95 5.12 13.24
N HIS A 105 25.70 4.74 12.96
CA HIS A 105 25.07 3.58 13.61
C HIS A 105 25.68 2.27 13.11
N GLU A 106 25.94 1.30 14.00
CA GLU A 106 26.61 0.02 13.70
C GLU A 106 26.03 -0.71 12.48
N ILE A 107 24.69 -0.75 12.35
CA ILE A 107 23.98 -1.33 11.20
C ILE A 107 24.43 -0.66 9.89
N ASN A 108 24.51 0.67 9.85
CA ASN A 108 24.89 1.39 8.65
C ASN A 108 26.38 1.21 8.34
N GLN A 109 27.25 1.10 9.35
CA GLN A 109 28.66 0.78 9.15
C GLN A 109 28.83 -0.60 8.50
N VAL A 110 28.14 -1.62 9.02
CA VAL A 110 28.15 -2.97 8.43
C VAL A 110 27.59 -2.97 7.00
N ARG A 111 26.51 -2.24 6.74
CA ARG A 111 25.95 -2.12 5.37
C ARG A 111 26.98 -1.54 4.41
N VAL A 112 27.66 -0.45 4.79
CA VAL A 112 28.71 0.16 3.98
C VAL A 112 29.89 -0.79 3.75
N ASP A 113 30.34 -1.52 4.78
CA ASP A 113 31.42 -2.52 4.67
C ASP A 113 31.07 -3.65 3.69
N LEU A 114 29.79 -4.00 3.58
CA LEU A 114 29.28 -5.00 2.65
C LEU A 114 28.98 -4.44 1.25
N GLY A 115 29.20 -3.14 1.00
CA GLY A 115 28.86 -2.47 -0.25
C GLY A 115 27.35 -2.26 -0.44
N GLU A 116 26.57 -2.34 0.64
CA GLU A 116 25.14 -2.04 0.64
C GLU A 116 24.86 -0.57 0.95
N ASN A 117 23.74 -0.08 0.44
CA ASN A 117 23.27 1.28 0.69
C ASN A 117 22.84 1.45 2.16
N PRO A 118 23.38 2.45 2.91
CA PRO A 118 23.02 2.67 4.31
C PRO A 118 21.67 3.39 4.46
N ALA A 119 20.91 3.04 5.49
CA ALA A 119 19.71 3.76 5.93
C ALA A 119 20.09 4.93 6.85
N ASN A 120 20.77 5.92 6.28
CA ASN A 120 21.43 7.00 7.05
C ASN A 120 20.56 8.25 7.23
N MET A 121 19.35 8.31 6.69
CA MET A 121 18.43 9.44 6.91
C MET A 121 16.97 8.97 6.86
N ILE A 122 16.10 9.63 7.63
CA ILE A 122 14.64 9.46 7.46
C ILE A 122 14.11 10.50 6.48
N TRP A 123 13.13 10.11 5.70
CA TRP A 123 12.40 10.99 4.79
C TRP A 123 10.94 11.10 5.22
N LEU A 124 10.51 12.29 5.65
CA LEU A 124 9.15 12.55 6.09
C LEU A 124 8.31 13.07 4.92
N TRP A 125 7.27 12.32 4.58
CA TRP A 125 6.40 12.58 3.44
C TRP A 125 5.04 11.89 3.61
N GLY A 126 4.07 12.26 2.78
CA GLY A 126 2.75 11.61 2.73
C GLY A 126 1.90 11.85 3.96
N GLN A 127 1.98 13.06 4.52
CA GLN A 127 1.36 13.41 5.78
C GLN A 127 -0.18 13.46 5.69
N GLY A 128 -0.85 13.07 6.78
CA GLY A 128 -2.30 13.03 6.85
C GLY A 128 -2.81 12.84 8.27
N LYS A 129 -4.12 13.04 8.47
CA LYS A 129 -4.80 12.75 9.73
C LYS A 129 -5.37 11.34 9.71
N LYS A 130 -5.52 10.72 10.89
CA LYS A 130 -6.31 9.49 11.02
C LYS A 130 -7.72 9.77 10.47
N PRO A 131 -8.17 9.06 9.42
CA PRO A 131 -9.50 9.28 8.88
C PRO A 131 -10.56 8.80 9.87
N ALA A 132 -11.67 9.53 9.94
CA ALA A 132 -12.88 9.14 10.65
C ALA A 132 -13.86 8.56 9.62
N LEU A 133 -13.86 7.24 9.45
CA LEU A 133 -14.79 6.54 8.56
C LEU A 133 -15.88 5.86 9.38
N LYS A 134 -17.09 5.80 8.81
CA LYS A 134 -18.13 4.90 9.30
C LYS A 134 -17.73 3.46 8.95
N PRO A 135 -17.71 2.52 9.90
CA PRO A 135 -17.46 1.11 9.62
C PRO A 135 -18.41 0.54 8.55
N LEU A 136 -17.93 -0.38 7.72
CA LEU A 136 -18.72 -0.99 6.65
C LEU A 136 -19.98 -1.71 7.17
N ARG A 137 -19.89 -2.34 8.34
CA ARG A 137 -21.04 -2.96 9.03
C ARG A 137 -22.19 -1.97 9.28
N GLU A 138 -21.88 -0.71 9.57
CA GLU A 138 -22.89 0.34 9.82
C GLU A 138 -23.46 0.91 8.52
N LEU A 139 -22.69 0.88 7.42
CA LEU A 139 -23.12 1.38 6.12
C LEU A 139 -23.97 0.37 5.34
N TYR A 140 -23.73 -0.92 5.55
CA TYR A 140 -24.19 -1.98 4.65
C TYR A 140 -24.80 -3.19 5.36
N ASP A 141 -25.02 -3.10 6.68
CA ASP A 141 -25.63 -4.17 7.49
C ASP A 141 -24.90 -5.53 7.39
N LEU A 142 -23.57 -5.46 7.31
CA LEU A 142 -22.70 -6.65 7.30
C LEU A 142 -22.49 -7.14 8.74
N THR A 143 -22.62 -8.46 8.98
CA THR A 143 -22.36 -9.04 10.31
C THR A 143 -20.86 -9.09 10.61
N GLY A 144 -20.03 -9.23 9.58
CA GLY A 144 -18.58 -9.21 9.69
C GLY A 144 -17.90 -9.14 8.33
N GLY A 145 -16.67 -8.65 8.33
CA GLY A 145 -15.85 -8.64 7.12
C GLY A 145 -14.37 -8.78 7.40
N ALA A 146 -13.61 -9.16 6.37
CA ALA A 146 -12.17 -9.36 6.44
C ALA A 146 -11.42 -8.56 5.37
N MET A 147 -10.21 -8.13 5.73
CA MET A 147 -9.20 -7.57 4.83
C MET A 147 -8.03 -8.54 4.75
N VAL A 148 -7.78 -9.07 3.56
CA VAL A 148 -6.66 -9.98 3.26
C VAL A 148 -5.65 -9.22 2.44
N ALA A 149 -4.59 -8.75 3.08
CA ALA A 149 -3.60 -7.88 2.46
C ALA A 149 -2.21 -8.06 3.09
N VAL A 150 -1.16 -7.88 2.28
CA VAL A 150 0.22 -7.85 2.78
C VAL A 150 0.63 -6.43 3.17
N ARG A 151 0.21 -5.42 2.40
CA ARG A 151 0.67 -4.04 2.57
C ARG A 151 0.00 -3.36 3.77
N GLU A 152 0.82 -2.74 4.62
CA GLU A 152 0.36 -2.15 5.89
C GLU A 152 -0.67 -1.03 5.72
N TYR A 153 -0.60 -0.24 4.63
CA TYR A 153 -1.62 0.77 4.36
C TYR A 153 -2.99 0.13 4.09
N ALA A 154 -3.04 -0.99 3.37
CA ALA A 154 -4.28 -1.71 3.07
C ALA A 154 -4.86 -2.35 4.34
N LYS A 155 -4.00 -2.96 5.17
CA LYS A 155 -4.38 -3.44 6.51
C LYS A 155 -4.93 -2.30 7.38
N GLY A 156 -4.27 -1.14 7.38
CA GLY A 156 -4.72 0.06 8.09
C GLY A 156 -6.10 0.52 7.65
N LEU A 157 -6.33 0.63 6.33
CA LEU A 157 -7.63 0.98 5.75
C LEU A 157 -8.71 -0.04 6.13
N GLY A 158 -8.39 -1.34 6.10
CA GLY A 158 -9.28 -2.40 6.56
C GLY A 158 -9.72 -2.20 8.01
N ARG A 159 -8.78 -1.92 8.93
CA ARG A 159 -9.10 -1.65 10.34
C ARG A 159 -9.99 -0.43 10.52
N VAL A 160 -9.70 0.66 9.81
CA VAL A 160 -10.52 1.88 9.88
C VAL A 160 -11.93 1.63 9.30
N ALA A 161 -12.04 0.81 8.26
CA ALA A 161 -13.32 0.39 7.67
C ALA A 161 -14.09 -0.63 8.54
N GLY A 162 -13.54 -1.05 9.69
CA GLY A 162 -14.16 -2.02 10.60
C GLY A 162 -14.02 -3.48 10.17
N LEU A 163 -13.07 -3.80 9.29
CA LEU A 163 -12.76 -5.16 8.85
C LEU A 163 -11.73 -5.84 9.77
N THR A 164 -11.88 -7.15 9.93
CA THR A 164 -10.86 -7.99 10.56
C THR A 164 -9.68 -8.15 9.60
N VAL A 165 -8.49 -7.73 9.99
CA VAL A 165 -7.30 -7.92 9.15
C VAL A 165 -6.79 -9.35 9.32
N MET A 166 -6.76 -10.09 8.22
CA MET A 166 -6.16 -11.42 8.17
C MET A 166 -4.65 -11.27 8.00
N GLU A 167 -3.88 -11.97 8.83
CA GLU A 167 -2.43 -11.93 8.73
C GLU A 167 -1.95 -12.74 7.52
N VAL A 168 -1.29 -12.06 6.60
CA VAL A 168 -0.67 -12.65 5.42
C VAL A 168 0.80 -12.24 5.40
N LYS A 169 1.67 -13.24 5.31
CA LYS A 169 3.10 -13.03 5.07
C LYS A 169 3.39 -13.25 3.59
N GLU A 170 4.27 -12.41 3.06
CA GLU A 170 4.90 -12.57 1.75
C GLU A 170 6.37 -12.82 2.03
N GLU A 171 6.84 -13.99 1.61
CA GLU A 171 8.22 -14.45 1.80
C GLU A 171 8.89 -14.52 0.41
N ASN A 172 10.20 -14.79 0.37
CA ASN A 172 10.91 -15.00 -0.89
C ASN A 172 10.61 -16.39 -1.47
N GLU A 173 9.33 -16.62 -1.76
CA GLU A 173 8.77 -17.89 -2.21
C GLU A 173 8.28 -17.83 -3.66
N ASP A 174 7.95 -18.98 -4.23
CA ASP A 174 7.34 -19.01 -5.55
C ASP A 174 5.98 -18.27 -5.54
N PRO A 175 5.70 -17.39 -6.50
CA PRO A 175 4.45 -16.63 -6.53
C PRO A 175 3.18 -17.49 -6.48
N SER A 176 3.21 -18.71 -7.02
CA SER A 176 2.08 -19.64 -6.93
C SER A 176 1.75 -20.02 -5.48
N VAL A 177 2.76 -20.21 -4.63
CA VAL A 177 2.60 -20.53 -3.21
C VAL A 177 1.95 -19.35 -2.48
N PHE A 178 2.41 -18.13 -2.78
CA PHE A 178 1.82 -16.92 -2.23
C PHE A 178 0.34 -16.76 -2.64
N TYR A 179 0.03 -16.86 -3.92
CA TYR A 179 -1.34 -16.72 -4.43
C TYR A 179 -2.26 -17.85 -3.93
N ASP A 180 -1.75 -19.07 -3.80
CA ASP A 180 -2.48 -20.20 -3.24
C ASP A 180 -2.84 -19.93 -1.76
N ARG A 181 -1.89 -19.43 -0.98
CA ARG A 181 -2.10 -19.10 0.44
C ARG A 181 -3.08 -17.96 0.63
N ILE A 182 -2.93 -16.85 -0.11
CA ILE A 182 -3.79 -15.67 0.08
C ILE A 182 -5.23 -15.96 -0.32
N SER A 183 -5.44 -16.75 -1.38
CA SER A 183 -6.78 -17.19 -1.80
C SER A 183 -7.41 -18.12 -0.78
N LYS A 184 -6.64 -19.06 -0.20
CA LYS A 184 -7.13 -19.93 0.88
C LYS A 184 -7.58 -19.11 2.09
N ILE A 185 -6.75 -18.20 2.59
CA ILE A 185 -7.09 -17.33 3.73
C ILE A 185 -8.37 -16.53 3.46
N ALA A 186 -8.55 -16.04 2.23
CA ALA A 186 -9.75 -15.30 1.85
C ALA A 186 -11.01 -16.17 1.79
N LEU A 187 -10.91 -17.39 1.25
CA LEU A 187 -12.03 -18.33 1.19
C LEU A 187 -12.39 -18.86 2.57
N ASP A 188 -11.42 -19.19 3.41
CA ASP A 188 -11.65 -19.60 4.80
C ASP A 188 -12.35 -18.47 5.58
N ALA A 189 -11.96 -17.20 5.35
CA ALA A 189 -12.65 -16.06 5.95
C ALA A 189 -14.11 -15.89 5.49
N LEU A 190 -14.45 -16.29 4.26
CA LEU A 190 -15.83 -16.26 3.75
C LEU A 190 -16.74 -17.32 4.41
N GLU A 191 -16.18 -18.31 5.11
CA GLU A 191 -17.00 -19.27 5.88
C GLU A 191 -17.65 -18.62 7.11
N GLU A 192 -17.06 -17.54 7.63
CA GLU A 192 -17.52 -16.86 8.85
C GLU A 192 -17.91 -15.39 8.63
N LYS A 193 -17.63 -14.80 7.46
CA LYS A 193 -17.79 -13.37 7.18
C LYS A 193 -18.59 -13.16 5.90
N ASP A 194 -19.41 -12.10 5.88
CA ASP A 194 -20.25 -11.75 4.73
C ASP A 194 -19.47 -11.01 3.63
N PHE A 195 -18.32 -10.43 4.00
CA PHE A 195 -17.52 -9.61 3.10
C PHE A 195 -16.03 -9.88 3.26
N VAL A 196 -15.33 -10.15 2.17
CA VAL A 196 -13.88 -10.29 2.16
C VAL A 196 -13.29 -9.42 1.05
N CYS A 197 -12.36 -8.54 1.42
CA CYS A 197 -11.57 -7.75 0.49
C CYS A 197 -10.16 -8.34 0.40
N ILE A 198 -9.76 -8.75 -0.80
CA ILE A 198 -8.40 -9.21 -1.09
C ILE A 198 -7.65 -8.08 -1.79
N HIS A 199 -6.52 -7.65 -1.25
CA HIS A 199 -5.66 -6.64 -1.87
C HIS A 199 -4.34 -7.26 -2.34
N LEU A 200 -4.16 -7.27 -3.67
CA LEU A 200 -2.98 -7.79 -4.37
C LEU A 200 -2.21 -6.61 -4.96
N HIS A 201 -0.92 -6.52 -4.65
CA HIS A 201 -0.11 -5.32 -4.94
C HIS A 201 0.95 -5.57 -6.03
N GLN A 202 1.22 -6.83 -6.36
CA GLN A 202 2.31 -7.25 -7.26
C GLN A 202 2.25 -6.58 -8.64
N PRO A 203 1.07 -6.39 -9.29
CA PRO A 203 1.01 -5.69 -10.57
C PRO A 203 1.40 -4.20 -10.51
N ASP A 204 1.10 -3.51 -9.40
CA ASP A 204 1.49 -2.11 -9.20
C ASP A 204 2.99 -2.00 -9.02
N GLU A 205 3.58 -2.86 -8.19
CA GLU A 205 5.02 -2.84 -7.90
C GLU A 205 5.86 -3.17 -9.13
N ALA A 206 5.48 -4.18 -9.92
CA ALA A 206 6.14 -4.46 -11.19
C ALA A 206 6.04 -3.26 -12.16
N SER A 207 4.90 -2.56 -12.17
CA SER A 207 4.75 -1.34 -12.97
C SER A 207 5.70 -0.23 -12.52
N ARG A 208 5.83 0.00 -11.20
CA ARG A 208 6.75 1.01 -10.65
C ARG A 208 8.22 0.64 -10.84
N ALA A 209 8.54 -0.64 -10.87
CA ALA A 209 9.86 -1.14 -11.23
C ALA A 209 10.17 -0.97 -12.73
N GLY A 210 9.17 -0.69 -13.57
CA GLY A 210 9.31 -0.66 -15.02
C GLY A 210 9.45 -2.06 -15.64
N ASP A 211 9.11 -3.10 -14.89
CA ASP A 211 9.24 -4.49 -15.31
C ASP A 211 7.92 -5.00 -15.90
N LEU A 212 7.82 -4.92 -17.23
CA LEU A 212 6.67 -5.42 -17.97
C LEU A 212 6.47 -6.93 -17.80
N LYS A 213 7.56 -7.71 -17.77
CA LYS A 213 7.46 -9.19 -17.69
C LYS A 213 6.88 -9.59 -16.34
N SER A 214 7.41 -9.02 -15.26
CA SER A 214 6.89 -9.27 -13.92
C SER A 214 5.45 -8.78 -13.75
N LYS A 215 5.05 -7.68 -14.42
CA LYS A 215 3.66 -7.20 -14.41
C LYS A 215 2.71 -8.21 -15.06
N ILE A 216 3.07 -8.71 -16.25
CA ILE A 216 2.28 -9.72 -16.97
C ILE A 216 2.19 -10.99 -16.12
N PHE A 217 3.32 -11.49 -15.62
CA PHE A 217 3.38 -12.68 -14.78
C PHE A 217 2.53 -12.55 -13.52
N ALA A 218 2.53 -11.37 -12.88
CA ALA A 218 1.69 -11.11 -11.71
C ALA A 218 0.19 -11.20 -12.07
N ILE A 219 -0.24 -10.59 -13.18
CA ILE A 219 -1.65 -10.62 -13.62
C ILE A 219 -2.07 -12.07 -13.95
N GLU A 220 -1.25 -12.80 -14.72
CA GLU A 220 -1.50 -14.20 -15.08
C GLU A 220 -1.52 -15.12 -13.86
N GLY A 221 -0.65 -14.88 -12.88
CA GLY A 221 -0.61 -15.60 -11.61
C GLY A 221 -1.87 -15.36 -10.78
N ILE A 222 -2.36 -14.12 -10.70
CA ILE A 222 -3.63 -13.81 -10.03
C ILE A 222 -4.79 -14.57 -10.70
N ASP A 223 -4.87 -14.54 -12.04
CA ASP A 223 -5.90 -15.26 -12.77
C ASP A 223 -5.85 -16.78 -12.51
N SER A 224 -4.65 -17.36 -12.67
CA SER A 224 -4.44 -18.80 -12.58
C SER A 224 -4.63 -19.36 -11.18
N PHE A 225 -4.16 -18.66 -10.15
CA PHE A 225 -4.11 -19.19 -8.78
C PHE A 225 -5.20 -18.63 -7.87
N VAL A 226 -5.59 -17.36 -8.04
CA VAL A 226 -6.62 -16.72 -7.20
C VAL A 226 -8.00 -16.90 -7.82
N PHE A 227 -8.20 -16.47 -9.06
CA PHE A 227 -9.53 -16.52 -9.68
C PHE A 227 -10.00 -17.95 -9.96
N SER A 228 -9.11 -18.89 -10.27
CA SER A 228 -9.50 -20.30 -10.42
C SER A 228 -10.12 -20.90 -9.14
N LYS A 229 -9.60 -20.54 -7.96
CA LYS A 229 -10.15 -20.97 -6.66
C LYS A 229 -11.45 -20.25 -6.31
N ILE A 230 -11.51 -18.95 -6.55
CA ILE A 230 -12.74 -18.17 -6.39
C ILE A 230 -13.84 -18.76 -7.28
N ARG A 231 -13.54 -19.08 -8.55
CA ARG A 231 -14.50 -19.75 -9.46
C ARG A 231 -15.05 -21.04 -8.87
N LYS A 232 -14.20 -21.91 -8.31
CA LYS A 232 -14.63 -23.16 -7.63
C LYS A 232 -15.51 -22.88 -6.42
N TYR A 233 -15.27 -21.80 -5.67
CA TYR A 233 -16.14 -21.38 -4.57
C TYR A 233 -17.56 -21.01 -5.08
N PHE A 234 -17.65 -20.25 -6.18
CA PHE A 234 -18.93 -19.89 -6.82
C PHE A 234 -19.68 -21.08 -7.45
N GLU A 235 -19.02 -22.22 -7.68
CA GLU A 235 -19.72 -23.45 -8.06
C GLU A 235 -20.64 -23.94 -6.93
N ARG A 236 -20.25 -23.71 -5.67
CA ARG A 236 -20.95 -24.14 -4.46
C ARG A 236 -21.81 -23.04 -3.83
N GLN A 237 -21.35 -21.79 -3.90
CA GLN A 237 -22.00 -20.64 -3.25
C GLN A 237 -22.60 -19.71 -4.31
N LYS A 238 -23.83 -20.01 -4.73
CA LYS A 238 -24.56 -19.26 -5.78
C LYS A 238 -25.03 -17.87 -5.33
N GLU A 239 -25.10 -17.66 -4.03
CA GLU A 239 -25.57 -16.41 -3.43
C GLU A 239 -24.48 -15.35 -3.32
N ALA A 240 -23.22 -15.72 -3.54
CA ALA A 240 -22.08 -14.81 -3.44
C ALA A 240 -22.03 -13.82 -4.62
N ARG A 241 -21.24 -12.76 -4.43
CA ARG A 241 -20.84 -11.81 -5.49
C ARG A 241 -19.36 -11.54 -5.44
N LEU A 242 -18.79 -11.21 -6.59
CA LEU A 242 -17.39 -10.86 -6.78
C LEU A 242 -17.31 -9.51 -7.49
N LEU A 243 -16.46 -8.63 -6.97
CA LEU A 243 -16.06 -7.39 -7.64
C LEU A 243 -14.55 -7.44 -7.82
N ILE A 244 -14.09 -7.21 -9.06
CA ILE A 244 -12.67 -7.09 -9.39
C ILE A 244 -12.44 -5.71 -9.96
N THR A 245 -11.49 -4.96 -9.40
CA THR A 245 -11.03 -3.68 -9.94
C THR A 245 -9.60 -3.41 -9.47
N PRO A 246 -8.74 -2.82 -10.31
CA PRO A 246 -7.56 -2.09 -9.85
C PRO A 246 -7.98 -0.90 -8.98
N CYS A 247 -7.12 -0.48 -8.05
CA CYS A 247 -7.35 0.75 -7.27
C CYS A 247 -7.05 2.02 -8.10
N HIS A 248 -6.04 1.96 -8.97
CA HIS A 248 -5.58 3.03 -9.84
C HIS A 248 -4.80 2.47 -11.03
N ALA A 249 -4.57 3.29 -12.05
CA ALA A 249 -3.75 2.93 -13.20
C ALA A 249 -2.28 3.30 -12.95
N THR A 250 -1.36 2.34 -13.09
CA THR A 250 0.09 2.57 -13.06
C THR A 250 0.71 2.10 -14.37
N LEU A 251 1.32 3.03 -15.10
CA LEU A 251 1.90 2.75 -16.41
C LEU A 251 3.35 2.33 -16.25
N TRP A 252 3.68 1.10 -16.64
CA TRP A 252 5.03 0.55 -16.45
C TRP A 252 6.13 1.39 -17.12
N LYS A 253 5.84 1.98 -18.29
CA LYS A 253 6.79 2.86 -19.01
C LYS A 253 7.09 4.14 -18.24
N MET A 254 6.10 4.69 -17.53
CA MET A 254 6.25 5.92 -16.76
C MET A 254 6.62 5.66 -15.31
N ARG A 255 6.54 4.40 -14.85
CA ARG A 255 6.83 3.95 -13.48
C ARG A 255 6.02 4.69 -12.40
N THR A 256 4.92 5.32 -12.79
CA THR A 256 4.09 6.15 -11.91
C THR A 256 2.60 5.93 -12.17
N ALA A 257 1.80 6.32 -11.18
CA ALA A 257 0.35 6.29 -11.27
C ALA A 257 -0.14 7.45 -12.15
N VAL A 258 -1.19 7.20 -12.92
CA VAL A 258 -1.83 8.19 -13.79
C VAL A 258 -3.30 8.34 -13.43
N ARG A 259 -3.84 9.53 -13.73
CA ARG A 259 -5.27 9.81 -13.58
C ARG A 259 -6.01 9.29 -14.81
N ASP A 260 -6.23 7.99 -14.85
CA ASP A 260 -7.03 7.32 -15.87
C ASP A 260 -8.13 6.45 -15.23
N SER A 261 -9.17 6.18 -16.01
CA SER A 261 -10.18 5.19 -15.66
C SER A 261 -9.57 3.78 -15.61
N VAL A 262 -10.08 2.95 -14.70
CA VAL A 262 -9.69 1.54 -14.57
C VAL A 262 -10.90 0.64 -14.83
N PRO A 263 -10.70 -0.54 -15.44
CA PRO A 263 -11.78 -1.49 -15.67
C PRO A 263 -12.22 -2.11 -14.34
N PHE A 264 -13.50 -2.42 -14.22
CA PHE A 264 -14.01 -3.28 -13.15
C PHE A 264 -14.97 -4.32 -13.73
N THR A 265 -15.14 -5.43 -13.03
CA THR A 265 -16.13 -6.45 -13.36
C THR A 265 -16.86 -6.91 -12.10
N VAL A 266 -18.14 -7.19 -12.25
CA VAL A 266 -19.00 -7.74 -11.19
C VAL A 266 -19.60 -9.05 -11.66
N PHE A 267 -19.63 -10.03 -10.77
CA PHE A 267 -20.14 -11.37 -11.05
C PHE A 267 -20.92 -11.91 -9.84
N GLY A 268 -21.90 -12.78 -10.08
CA GLY A 268 -22.62 -13.51 -9.03
C GLY A 268 -24.11 -13.18 -8.96
N LYS A 269 -24.70 -13.38 -7.78
CA LYS A 269 -26.15 -13.24 -7.54
C LYS A 269 -26.69 -11.88 -8.00
N ASN A 270 -27.81 -11.87 -8.73
CA ASN A 270 -28.50 -10.67 -9.22
C ASN A 270 -27.62 -9.75 -10.10
N ILE A 271 -26.59 -10.30 -10.75
CA ILE A 271 -25.80 -9.60 -11.76
C ILE A 271 -26.14 -10.18 -13.13
N MET A 272 -26.70 -9.33 -14.01
CA MET A 272 -26.91 -9.67 -15.41
C MET A 272 -25.61 -9.44 -16.19
N ALA A 273 -25.14 -10.47 -16.89
CA ALA A 273 -23.97 -10.37 -17.75
C ALA A 273 -24.26 -9.46 -18.95
N ASP A 274 -23.30 -8.61 -19.30
CA ASP A 274 -23.30 -7.89 -20.56
C ASP A 274 -22.61 -8.72 -21.66
N GLY A 275 -22.45 -8.15 -22.85
CA GLY A 275 -21.76 -8.80 -23.97
C GLY A 275 -20.24 -8.76 -23.90
N VAL A 276 -19.64 -8.30 -22.79
CA VAL A 276 -18.18 -8.16 -22.69
C VAL A 276 -17.54 -9.47 -22.22
N GLU A 277 -16.75 -10.09 -23.10
CA GLU A 277 -16.14 -11.40 -22.85
C GLU A 277 -14.72 -11.33 -22.27
N ARG A 278 -14.08 -10.16 -22.27
CA ARG A 278 -12.68 -9.99 -21.83
C ARG A 278 -12.53 -8.84 -20.85
N PHE A 279 -11.76 -9.06 -19.80
CA PHE A 279 -11.40 -8.03 -18.83
C PHE A 279 -10.12 -7.32 -19.29
N SER A 280 -10.28 -6.14 -19.90
CA SER A 280 -9.17 -5.25 -20.28
C SER A 280 -9.63 -3.79 -20.35
N GLU A 281 -8.69 -2.86 -20.31
CA GLU A 281 -8.94 -1.42 -20.48
C GLU A 281 -9.56 -1.08 -21.85
N VAL A 282 -9.30 -1.90 -22.88
CA VAL A 282 -9.85 -1.69 -24.22
C VAL A 282 -11.30 -2.15 -24.27
N THR A 283 -11.58 -3.36 -23.79
CA THR A 283 -12.93 -3.94 -23.86
C THR A 283 -13.88 -3.30 -22.85
N SER A 284 -13.40 -2.83 -21.69
CA SER A 284 -14.27 -2.15 -20.72
C SER A 284 -14.92 -0.87 -21.27
N LYS A 285 -14.30 -0.22 -22.27
CA LYS A 285 -14.84 0.98 -22.91
C LYS A 285 -16.12 0.70 -23.71
N THR A 286 -16.37 -0.55 -24.10
CA THR A 286 -17.57 -0.95 -24.84
C THR A 286 -18.73 -1.33 -23.92
N SER A 287 -18.52 -1.41 -22.60
CA SER A 287 -19.62 -1.63 -21.64
C SER A 287 -20.39 -0.32 -21.42
N ASP A 288 -21.71 -0.45 -21.28
CA ASP A 288 -22.58 0.67 -20.93
C ASP A 288 -22.51 1.01 -19.43
N LEU A 289 -22.04 0.08 -18.60
CA LEU A 289 -21.91 0.29 -17.16
C LEU A 289 -20.65 1.13 -16.85
N LYS A 290 -20.86 2.40 -16.52
CA LYS A 290 -19.79 3.35 -16.17
C LYS A 290 -20.09 4.00 -14.84
N ILE A 291 -19.12 3.93 -13.93
CA ILE A 291 -19.19 4.59 -12.62
C ILE A 291 -18.14 5.71 -12.62
N THR A 292 -18.58 6.95 -12.53
CA THR A 292 -17.70 8.13 -12.61
C THR A 292 -17.16 8.55 -11.24
N LYS A 293 -17.95 8.33 -10.18
CA LYS A 293 -17.50 8.56 -8.80
C LYS A 293 -17.08 7.25 -8.16
N ASN A 294 -15.83 7.18 -7.74
CA ASN A 294 -15.28 6.00 -7.06
C ASN A 294 -16.08 5.58 -5.80
N THR A 295 -16.75 6.52 -5.13
CA THR A 295 -17.61 6.24 -3.96
C THR A 295 -18.92 5.52 -4.29
N GLU A 296 -19.29 5.41 -5.57
CA GLU A 296 -20.55 4.76 -6.01
C GLU A 296 -20.39 3.27 -6.31
N LEU A 297 -19.16 2.78 -6.54
CA LEU A 297 -18.90 1.38 -6.89
C LEU A 297 -19.28 0.40 -5.76
N MET A 298 -18.92 0.74 -4.52
CA MET A 298 -19.21 -0.12 -3.38
C MET A 298 -20.71 -0.19 -3.06
N PRO A 299 -21.45 0.95 -3.00
CA PRO A 299 -22.91 0.93 -2.99
C PRO A 299 -23.48 0.07 -4.12
N PHE A 300 -23.07 0.28 -5.37
CA PHE A 300 -23.56 -0.50 -6.51
C PHE A 300 -23.37 -2.02 -6.33
N PHE A 301 -22.21 -2.44 -5.82
CA PHE A 301 -21.87 -3.84 -5.59
C PHE A 301 -22.73 -4.47 -4.47
N ILE A 302 -22.90 -3.76 -3.36
CA ILE A 302 -23.63 -4.26 -2.19
C ILE A 302 -25.16 -4.19 -2.40
N THR A 303 -25.69 -3.06 -2.88
CA THR A 303 -27.12 -2.75 -2.81
C THR A 303 -27.97 -3.34 -3.94
N LYS A 304 -27.38 -3.96 -4.96
CA LYS A 304 -28.14 -4.68 -6.01
C LYS A 304 -28.83 -5.95 -5.47
N VAL A 305 -29.63 -5.83 -4.42
CA VAL A 305 -30.47 -6.86 -3.81
C VAL A 305 -31.76 -7.07 -4.61
N THR A 306 -32.11 -6.17 -5.54
CA THR A 306 -33.33 -6.24 -6.35
C THR A 306 -33.09 -6.80 -7.74
#